data_AF-A0A5J9V5C2-F1
#
_entry.id   AF-A0A5J9V5C2-F1
#
_cell.length_a   1.000
_cell.length_b   1.000
_cell.length_c   1.000
_cell.angle_alpha   90.00
_cell.angle_beta   90.00
_cell.angle_gamma   90.00
#
_symmetry.space_group_name_H-M   'P 1'
#
loop_
_entity.id
_entity.type
_entity.pdbx_description
1 polymer ?
#
loop_
_entity_poly.entity_id
_entity_poly.type
_entity_poly.pdbx_seq_one_letter_code
_entity_poly.pdbx_strand_id
1 'polypeptide(L)' 'MLSPKTRAELAEFEAQVTGTALGLAVTEKCVQGNTGLFDIFVMYVDGVEREEQQWRSIFLEAGFSDYKITPIHGFQSLIE' A
#
# COMPACT_ATOMS: atom_id res chain seq x y z
N MET A 1 4.04 -16.11 -16.53
CA MET A 1 2.81 -15.57 -17.16
C MET A 1 1.79 -15.37 -16.05
N LEU A 2 1.28 -14.16 -15.87
CA LEU A 2 0.28 -13.88 -14.82
C LEU A 2 -1.05 -14.57 -15.14
N SER A 3 -1.80 -14.96 -14.10
CA SER A 3 -3.13 -15.54 -14.23
C SER A 3 -4.10 -14.54 -14.88
N PRO A 4 -5.11 -15.01 -15.66
CA PRO A 4 -6.14 -14.14 -16.22
C PRO A 4 -6.83 -13.25 -15.18
N LYS A 5 -6.96 -13.75 -13.94
CA LYS A 5 -7.51 -12.99 -12.81
C LYS A 5 -6.60 -11.82 -12.42
N THR A 6 -5.31 -12.10 -12.22
CA THR A 6 -4.30 -11.08 -11.90
C THR A 6 -4.17 -10.04 -13.01
N ARG A 7 -4.38 -10.44 -14.27
CA ARG A 7 -4.39 -9.52 -15.41
C ARG A 7 -5.60 -8.58 -15.40
N ALA A 8 -6.77 -9.07 -14.97
CA ALA A 8 -7.98 -8.26 -14.85
C ALA A 8 -7.86 -7.26 -13.69
N GLU A 9 -7.39 -7.70 -12.53
CA GLU A 9 -7.13 -6.83 -11.36
C GLU A 9 -6.10 -5.73 -11.69
N LEU A 10 -5.05 -6.06 -12.43
CA LEU A 10 -4.07 -5.07 -12.92
C LEU A 10 -4.68 -4.08 -13.91
N ALA A 11 -5.57 -4.54 -14.81
CA ALA A 11 -6.21 -3.66 -15.79
C ALA A 11 -7.20 -2.69 -15.14
N GLU A 12 -7.93 -3.12 -14.10
CA GLU A 12 -8.80 -2.24 -13.30
C GLU A 12 -7.98 -1.22 -12.51
N PHE A 13 -6.86 -1.65 -11.90
CA PHE A 13 -5.91 -0.76 -11.22
C PHE A 13 -5.32 0.28 -12.20
N GLU A 14 -4.88 -0.13 -13.38
CA GLU A 14 -4.36 0.76 -14.42
C GLU A 14 -5.44 1.73 -14.94
N ALA A 15 -6.70 1.29 -15.07
CA ALA A 15 -7.81 2.16 -15.48
C ALA A 15 -8.13 3.23 -14.42
N GLN A 16 -8.05 2.87 -13.13
CA GLN A 16 -8.20 3.82 -12.01
C GLN A 16 -7.09 4.88 -12.01
N VAL A 17 -5.86 4.48 -12.33
CA VAL A 17 -4.70 5.39 -12.44
C VAL A 17 -4.81 6.29 -13.68
N THR A 18 -5.23 5.73 -14.82
CA THR A 18 -5.26 6.43 -16.13
C THR A 18 -6.50 7.32 -16.29
N GLY A 19 -7.56 7.10 -15.51
CA GLY A 19 -8.70 8.04 -15.38
C GLY A 19 -8.30 9.44 -14.90
N THR A 20 -7.06 9.60 -14.46
CA THR A 20 -6.46 10.86 -14.03
C THR A 20 -5.58 11.45 -15.14
N ALA A 21 -6.06 11.53 -16.38
CA ALA A 21 -5.36 12.29 -17.44
C ALA A 21 -5.20 13.81 -17.12
N LEU A 22 -5.84 14.30 -16.04
CA LEU A 22 -5.60 15.61 -15.42
C LEU A 22 -4.54 15.60 -14.29
N GLY A 23 -4.06 14.43 -13.87
CA GLY A 23 -3.18 14.23 -12.71
C GLY A 23 -1.69 14.11 -13.05
N LEU A 24 -1.32 14.07 -14.33
CA LEU A 24 0.08 13.87 -14.75
C LEU A 24 0.99 15.07 -14.43
N ALA A 25 0.45 16.23 -14.05
CA ALA A 25 1.25 17.35 -13.55
C ALA A 25 1.64 17.21 -12.06
N VAL A 26 1.08 16.22 -11.34
CA VAL A 26 1.17 16.12 -9.88
C VAL A 26 2.28 15.13 -9.45
N THR A 27 2.57 14.10 -10.25
CA THR A 27 3.40 12.98 -9.79
C THR A 27 4.89 13.30 -9.61
N GLU A 28 5.48 14.23 -10.37
CA GLU A 28 6.91 14.55 -10.17
C GLU A 28 7.18 15.51 -9.00
N LYS A 29 6.22 16.36 -8.61
CA LYS A 29 6.42 17.33 -7.51
C LYS A 29 5.93 16.85 -6.15
N CYS A 30 5.01 15.88 -6.08
CA CYS A 30 4.39 15.47 -4.81
C CYS A 30 5.20 14.46 -4.00
N VAL A 31 6.20 13.79 -4.59
CA VAL A 31 7.03 12.81 -3.86
C VAL A 31 7.82 13.49 -2.73
N GLN A 32 8.16 14.77 -2.87
CA GLN A 32 9.04 15.45 -1.91
C GLN A 32 8.30 16.13 -0.73
N GLY A 33 6.96 16.05 -0.67
CA GLY A 33 6.19 16.75 0.37
C GLY A 33 4.89 16.10 0.83
N ASN A 34 4.62 14.83 0.49
CA ASN A 34 3.27 14.27 0.66
C ASN A 34 3.17 12.82 1.19
N THR A 35 4.21 12.28 1.84
CA THR A 35 4.17 10.93 2.43
C THR A 35 2.97 10.73 3.36
N GLY A 36 2.66 11.71 4.21
CA GLY A 36 1.53 11.62 5.14
C GLY A 36 0.15 11.53 4.50
N LEU A 37 -0.15 12.31 3.43
CA LEU A 37 -1.45 12.18 2.76
C LEU A 37 -1.51 10.89 1.92
N PHE A 38 -0.37 10.42 1.41
CA PHE A 38 -0.32 9.16 0.67
C PHE A 38 -0.55 7.96 1.58
N ASP A 39 0.04 7.93 2.77
CA ASP A 39 -0.21 6.86 3.76
C ASP A 39 -1.68 6.80 4.18
N ILE A 40 -2.32 7.97 4.41
CA ILE A 40 -3.74 8.05 4.74
C ILE A 40 -4.61 7.60 3.54
N PHE A 41 -4.24 7.99 2.33
CA PHE A 41 -4.93 7.60 1.10
C PHE A 41 -4.84 6.09 0.86
N VAL A 42 -3.65 5.49 1.02
CA VAL A 42 -3.45 4.04 0.90
C VAL A 42 -4.25 3.30 1.97
N MET A 43 -4.33 3.81 3.21
CA MET A 43 -5.18 3.21 4.25
C MET A 43 -6.68 3.20 3.85
N TYR A 44 -7.16 4.23 3.14
CA TYR A 44 -8.58 4.39 2.83
C TYR A 44 -9.03 3.70 1.54
N VAL A 45 -8.18 3.63 0.52
CA VAL A 45 -8.55 3.13 -0.81
C VAL A 45 -8.34 1.63 -0.95
N ASP A 46 -7.19 1.11 -0.52
CA ASP A 46 -6.80 -0.31 -0.69
C ASP A 46 -6.09 -0.90 0.56
N GLY A 47 -6.14 -0.19 1.68
CA GLY A 47 -5.56 -0.60 2.94
C GLY A 47 -6.34 -1.78 3.52
N VAL A 48 -5.64 -2.88 3.83
CA VAL A 48 -6.24 -4.05 4.47
C VAL A 48 -5.68 -4.18 5.87
N GLU A 49 -6.56 -4.20 6.86
CA GLU A 49 -6.22 -4.59 8.23
C GLU A 49 -5.76 -6.05 8.24
N ARG A 50 -4.63 -6.31 8.89
CA ARG A 50 -4.00 -7.64 8.91
C ARG A 50 -3.68 -8.04 10.34
N GLU A 51 -3.86 -9.32 10.61
CA GLU A 51 -3.37 -9.93 11.84
C GLU A 51 -1.85 -10.05 11.82
N GLU A 52 -1.23 -10.17 13.00
CA GLU A 52 0.23 -10.30 13.16
C GLU A 52 0.81 -11.45 12.32
N GLN A 53 0.10 -12.58 12.20
CA GLN A 53 0.57 -13.72 11.41
C GLN A 53 0.67 -13.41 9.91
N GLN A 54 -0.24 -12.58 9.40
CA GLN A 54 -0.22 -12.18 8.00
C GLN A 54 0.94 -11.20 7.73
N TRP A 55 1.18 -10.27 8.65
CA TRP A 55 2.38 -9.42 8.61
C TRP A 55 3.66 -10.23 8.66
N ARG A 56 3.73 -11.22 9.55
CA ARG A 56 4.87 -12.13 9.65
C ARG A 56 5.21 -12.81 8.33
N SER A 57 4.20 -13.35 7.63
CA SER A 57 4.41 -14.01 6.33
C SER A 57 5.03 -13.04 5.33
N ILE A 58 4.49 -11.83 5.24
CA ILE A 58 4.98 -10.79 4.31
C ILE A 58 6.44 -10.43 4.60
N PHE A 59 6.80 -10.18 5.86
CA PHE A 59 8.18 -9.82 6.23
C PHE A 59 9.15 -10.96 5.95
N LEU A 60 8.78 -12.19 6.29
CA LEU A 60 9.61 -13.36 6.02
C LEU A 60 9.79 -13.62 4.53
N GLU A 61 8.71 -13.54 3.74
CA GLU A 61 8.76 -13.70 2.28
C GLU A 61 9.58 -12.60 1.60
N ALA A 62 9.57 -11.39 2.15
CA ALA A 62 10.41 -10.29 1.70
C ALA A 62 11.88 -10.39 2.15
N GLY A 63 12.22 -11.38 2.98
CA GLY A 63 13.60 -11.63 3.46
C GLY A 63 14.03 -10.80 4.66
N PHE A 64 13.09 -10.17 5.38
CA PHE A 64 13.39 -9.51 6.64
C PHE A 64 13.64 -10.57 7.73
N SER A 65 14.66 -10.33 8.55
CA SER A 65 15.02 -11.25 9.63
C SER A 65 14.17 -11.06 10.89
N ASP A 66 13.64 -9.86 11.10
CA ASP A 66 12.84 -9.50 12.28
C ASP A 66 11.95 -8.28 11.99
N TYR A 67 10.93 -8.08 12.83
CA TYR A 67 10.08 -6.90 12.85
C TYR A 67 9.45 -6.73 14.24
N LYS A 68 9.05 -5.51 14.58
CA LYS A 68 8.38 -5.20 15.85
C LYS A 68 7.07 -4.48 15.62
N ILE A 69 5.99 -4.99 16.22
CA ILE A 69 4.69 -4.29 16.27
C ILE A 69 4.55 -3.60 17.62
N THR A 70 4.38 -2.28 17.62
CA THR A 70 4.14 -1.47 18.82
C THR A 70 2.76 -0.83 18.76
N PRO A 71 1.83 -1.13 19.69
CA PRO A 71 0.53 -0.46 19.71
C PRO A 71 0.73 1.03 20.01
N ILE A 72 0.10 1.90 19.22
CA ILE A 72 0.17 3.36 19.43
C ILE A 72 -1.10 3.81 20.16
N HIS A 73 -2.27 3.67 19.52
CA HIS A 73 -3.57 4.04 20.08
C HIS A 73 -4.70 3.24 19.41
N GLY A 74 -5.60 2.65 20.21
CA GLY A 74 -6.78 1.93 19.69
C GLY A 74 -6.39 0.81 18.73
N PHE A 75 -6.86 0.91 17.47
CA PHE A 75 -6.60 -0.07 16.41
C PHE A 75 -5.32 0.20 15.63
N GLN A 76 -4.55 1.24 15.97
CA GLN A 76 -3.33 1.62 15.26
C GLN A 76 -2.08 1.04 15.92
N SER A 77 -1.20 0.47 15.11
CA SER A 77 0.12 -0.04 15.52
C SER A 77 1.23 0.47 14.60
N LEU A 78 2.41 0.70 15.16
CA LEU A 78 3.65 0.99 14.44
C LEU A 78 4.36 -0.33 14.14
N ILE A 79 4.91 -0.48 12.93
CA ILE A 79 5.75 -1.63 12.56
C ILE A 79 7.13 -1.11 12.17
N GLU A 80 8.19 -1.65 12.79
CA GLU A 80 9.61 -1.30 12.60
C GLU A 80 10.46 -2.53 12.30
#